data_AF-A0A8T7KL19-F1
#
_entry.id   AF-A0A8T7KL19-F1
#
_cell.length_a   1.000
_cell.length_b   1.000
_cell.length_c   1.000
_cell.angle_alpha   90.00
_cell.angle_beta   90.00
_cell.angle_gamma   90.00
#
_symmetry.space_group_name_H-M   'P 1'
#
loop_
_entity.id
_entity.type
_entity.pdbx_description
1 polymer ?
#
loop_
_entity_poly.entity_id
_entity_poly.type
_entity_poly.pdbx_seq_one_letter_code
_entity_poly.pdbx_strand_id
1 'polypeptide(L)'
;MPSTSLEGIQFVAGAGGERSTTRANKAICSAALAPLDPRAAQAVRDEANWRKQYPKHLRALTEAGIARPEHALTLAAAGLAATWEQFEFFRDGVAQPFAEALRHPLPAAFSSVELQGQGPQTIEPWSLPYRGRQLQGDELRAQIARWEQADIIEPSHARALHRLIAHPEWFDLADRTLVLLGAGSEAGPLAALARWRANIVAVDLPDPARWERIAGLVSRGNARLIAPVRQPVAPGTPVAQWAGLAGANLLTQTPEIAAWLLTLDRALDIAALAYLDGEQHLRVSLAMDGIIATVSAARPDTTLMYMATPADVFAVPEETARAAMRHMAELGAPRRVAAALVGALSGGQVLQPHITSLIAGGNGKHYGIVDCIITQQGPNYALAKRLQQWRALTARASGQRVAINVTPSTMTRSVIKNPALKAGYDGASLFGIEVFEPETTSALMAALWVHDLRCSDCAADPAYPLASPLELLMEGANHGGLWRSGFLPRSALPLAALVGYMRKPRGR
;
A
#
# COMPACT_ATOMS: atom_id res chain seq x y z
N MET A 1 14.15 -14.40 -14.67
CA MET A 1 13.84 -14.35 -16.12
C MET A 1 12.42 -13.83 -16.28
N PRO A 2 12.09 -13.01 -17.29
CA PRO A 2 10.68 -12.73 -17.57
C PRO A 2 10.04 -14.06 -17.96
N SER A 3 8.98 -14.45 -17.25
CA SER A 3 8.18 -15.60 -17.62
C SER A 3 7.60 -15.35 -19.01
N THR A 4 8.13 -16.04 -20.01
CA THR A 4 7.52 -16.18 -21.34
C THR A 4 6.24 -17.01 -21.29
N SER A 5 5.89 -17.58 -20.12
CA SER A 5 4.63 -18.27 -19.91
C SER A 5 3.49 -17.28 -19.72
N LEU A 6 2.45 -17.45 -20.53
CA LEU A 6 1.17 -16.74 -20.41
C LEU A 6 0.35 -17.21 -19.21
N GLU A 7 0.77 -18.25 -18.48
CA GLU A 7 0.04 -18.82 -17.34
C GLU A 7 -0.34 -17.77 -16.29
N GLY A 8 -1.55 -17.89 -15.76
CA GLY A 8 -2.11 -17.05 -14.71
C GLY A 8 -2.77 -15.77 -15.21
N ILE A 9 -2.87 -14.77 -14.33
CA ILE A 9 -3.52 -13.49 -14.62
C ILE A 9 -2.78 -12.76 -15.75
N GLN A 10 -3.49 -12.32 -16.78
CA GLN A 10 -2.98 -11.56 -17.93
C GLN A 10 -3.91 -10.38 -18.25
N PHE A 11 -3.37 -9.32 -18.86
CA PHE A 11 -4.21 -8.28 -19.46
C PHE A 11 -4.96 -8.83 -20.66
N VAL A 12 -6.24 -8.48 -20.84
CA VAL A 12 -7.03 -8.89 -22.01
C VAL A 12 -6.32 -8.54 -23.32
N ALA A 13 -6.26 -9.51 -24.22
CA ALA A 13 -5.65 -9.35 -25.53
C ALA A 13 -6.46 -8.37 -26.41
N GLY A 14 -5.76 -7.58 -27.22
CA GLY A 14 -6.41 -6.72 -28.22
C GLY A 14 -6.78 -7.51 -29.47
N ALA A 15 -7.39 -6.83 -30.45
CA ALA A 15 -7.76 -7.46 -31.72
C ALA A 15 -6.55 -8.07 -32.47
N GLY A 16 -5.34 -7.52 -32.28
CA GLY A 16 -4.10 -8.05 -32.83
C GLY A 16 -3.37 -9.04 -31.92
N GLY A 17 -3.99 -9.49 -30.82
CA GLY A 17 -3.39 -10.38 -29.83
C GLY A 17 -2.47 -9.69 -28.82
N GLU A 18 -2.20 -8.40 -28.96
CA GLU A 18 -1.30 -7.67 -28.07
C GLU A 18 -1.95 -7.35 -26.71
N ARG A 19 -1.22 -7.61 -25.63
CA ARG A 19 -1.67 -7.37 -24.25
C ARG A 19 -1.16 -6.01 -23.75
N SER A 20 -1.86 -4.95 -24.13
CA SER A 20 -1.43 -3.57 -23.90
C SER A 20 -1.81 -3.04 -22.51
N THR A 21 -0.81 -2.79 -21.68
CA THR A 21 -1.00 -2.18 -20.35
C THR A 21 -1.56 -0.76 -20.44
N THR A 22 -1.13 0.03 -21.43
CA THR A 22 -1.65 1.39 -21.67
C THR A 22 -3.14 1.37 -22.00
N ARG A 23 -3.59 0.42 -22.84
CA ARG A 23 -5.01 0.27 -23.18
C ARG A 23 -5.83 -0.02 -21.92
N ALA A 24 -5.40 -1.00 -21.13
CA ALA A 24 -6.06 -1.36 -19.88
C ALA A 24 -6.12 -0.18 -18.89
N ASN A 25 -5.01 0.54 -18.69
CA ASN A 25 -4.98 1.71 -17.79
C ASN A 25 -5.97 2.79 -18.21
N LYS A 26 -6.01 3.14 -19.51
CA LYS A 26 -6.93 4.13 -20.05
C LYS A 26 -8.38 3.67 -19.93
N ALA A 27 -8.66 2.39 -20.23
CA ALA A 27 -9.99 1.81 -20.08
C ALA A 27 -10.48 1.93 -18.63
N ILE A 28 -9.66 1.49 -17.66
CA ILE A 28 -10.00 1.52 -16.22
C ILE A 28 -10.20 2.96 -15.72
N CYS A 29 -9.26 3.86 -15.98
CA CYS A 29 -9.36 5.24 -15.50
C CYS A 29 -10.55 5.98 -16.13
N SER A 30 -10.82 5.75 -17.43
CA SER A 30 -11.95 6.38 -18.10
C SER A 30 -13.29 5.81 -17.63
N ALA A 31 -13.38 4.51 -17.36
CA ALA A 31 -14.58 3.88 -16.81
C ALA A 31 -14.88 4.38 -15.39
N ALA A 32 -13.86 4.55 -14.55
CA ALA A 32 -14.00 5.11 -13.21
C ALA A 32 -14.51 6.56 -13.22
N LEU A 33 -14.09 7.37 -14.21
CA LEU A 33 -14.53 8.76 -14.37
C LEU A 33 -15.90 8.90 -15.05
N ALA A 34 -16.26 7.98 -15.96
CA ALA A 34 -17.42 8.15 -16.83
C ALA A 34 -18.75 8.46 -16.11
N PRO A 35 -19.07 7.89 -14.93
CA PRO A 35 -20.31 8.21 -14.21
C PRO A 35 -20.35 9.62 -13.62
N LEU A 36 -19.20 10.26 -13.43
CA LEU A 36 -19.06 11.49 -12.64
C LEU A 36 -18.58 12.68 -13.47
N ASP A 37 -17.64 12.44 -14.37
CA ASP A 37 -17.08 13.42 -15.30
C ASP A 37 -16.82 12.79 -16.68
N PRO A 38 -17.84 12.77 -17.56
CA PRO A 38 -17.70 12.24 -18.91
C PRO A 38 -16.63 12.95 -19.75
N ARG A 39 -16.34 14.24 -19.47
CA ARG A 39 -15.32 15.00 -20.19
C ARG A 39 -13.93 14.57 -19.78
N ALA A 40 -13.67 14.40 -18.48
CA ALA A 40 -12.41 13.85 -17.99
C ALA A 40 -12.23 12.40 -18.46
N ALA A 41 -13.28 11.59 -18.46
CA ALA A 41 -13.25 10.24 -19.01
C ALA A 41 -12.86 10.23 -20.50
N GLN A 42 -13.38 11.15 -21.30
CA GLN A 42 -13.00 11.31 -22.70
C GLN A 42 -11.54 11.76 -22.85
N ALA A 43 -11.08 12.71 -22.04
CA ALA A 43 -9.68 13.14 -22.03
C ALA A 43 -8.71 11.99 -21.71
N VAL A 44 -9.09 11.06 -20.83
CA VAL A 44 -8.33 9.82 -20.60
C VAL A 44 -8.26 8.98 -21.87
N ARG A 45 -9.39 8.76 -22.56
CA ARG A 45 -9.44 7.96 -23.81
C ARG A 45 -8.60 8.56 -24.92
N ASP A 46 -8.56 9.88 -25.04
CA ASP A 46 -7.86 10.58 -26.11
C ASP A 46 -6.37 10.84 -25.81
N GLU A 47 -5.90 10.52 -24.61
CA GLU A 47 -4.51 10.75 -24.23
C GLU A 47 -3.52 9.93 -25.07
N ALA A 48 -2.79 10.61 -25.95
CA ALA A 48 -1.79 10.00 -26.82
C ALA A 48 -0.49 9.65 -26.08
N ASN A 49 -0.10 10.43 -25.08
CA ASN A 49 1.17 10.28 -24.37
C ASN A 49 0.97 9.81 -22.93
N TRP A 50 0.28 8.67 -22.78
CA TRP A 50 -0.09 8.12 -21.47
C TRP A 50 1.07 8.04 -20.48
N ARG A 51 2.24 7.54 -20.93
CA ARG A 51 3.41 7.37 -20.07
C ARG A 51 3.87 8.66 -19.38
N LYS A 52 3.69 9.83 -20.03
CA LYS A 52 4.07 11.12 -19.45
C LYS A 52 2.89 11.82 -18.75
N GLN A 53 1.68 11.62 -19.26
CA GLN A 53 0.52 12.43 -18.92
C GLN A 53 -0.45 11.77 -17.92
N TYR A 54 -0.26 10.48 -17.59
CA TYR A 54 -1.11 9.79 -16.61
C TYR A 54 -1.27 10.49 -15.25
N PRO A 55 -0.29 11.28 -14.71
CA PRO A 55 -0.48 11.90 -13.40
C PRO A 55 -1.65 12.87 -13.35
N LYS A 56 -1.90 13.63 -14.43
CA LYS A 56 -3.04 14.57 -14.49
C LYS A 56 -4.39 13.84 -14.48
N HIS A 57 -4.43 12.63 -15.05
CA HIS A 57 -5.63 11.80 -15.11
C HIS A 57 -5.91 11.12 -13.77
N LEU A 58 -4.87 10.71 -13.04
CA LEU A 58 -5.02 10.25 -11.65
C LEU A 58 -5.43 11.36 -10.69
N ARG A 59 -4.96 12.58 -10.95
CA ARG A 59 -5.44 13.77 -10.25
C ARG A 59 -6.93 14.02 -10.52
N ALA A 60 -7.38 13.93 -11.77
CA ALA A 60 -8.80 14.07 -12.11
C ALA A 60 -9.69 13.04 -11.39
N LEU A 61 -9.23 11.79 -11.20
CA LEU A 61 -9.94 10.80 -10.38
C LEU A 61 -10.12 11.28 -8.93
N THR A 62 -9.07 11.85 -8.34
CA THR A 62 -9.11 12.36 -6.97
C THR A 62 -10.02 13.59 -6.86
N GLU A 63 -9.94 14.52 -7.84
CA GLU A 63 -10.81 15.70 -7.92
C GLU A 63 -12.28 15.31 -8.01
N ALA A 64 -12.63 14.36 -8.90
CA ALA A 64 -13.99 13.87 -9.06
C ALA A 64 -14.53 13.21 -7.77
N GLY A 65 -13.67 12.46 -7.06
CA GLY A 65 -14.02 11.81 -5.80
C GLY A 65 -14.22 12.76 -4.62
N ILE A 66 -13.57 13.94 -4.62
CA ILE A 66 -13.73 14.96 -3.57
C ILE A 66 -15.08 15.66 -3.70
N ALA A 67 -15.56 15.92 -4.93
CA ALA A 67 -16.66 16.85 -5.18
C ALA A 67 -17.93 16.57 -4.34
N ARG A 68 -18.24 15.29 -4.09
CA ARG A 68 -19.28 14.84 -3.14
C ARG A 68 -18.87 13.51 -2.49
N PRO A 69 -19.27 13.21 -1.24
CA PRO A 69 -18.90 11.96 -0.57
C PRO A 69 -19.27 10.69 -1.34
N GLU A 70 -20.45 10.67 -1.97
CA GLU A 70 -20.98 9.55 -2.76
C GLU A 70 -20.16 9.29 -4.05
N HIS A 71 -19.45 10.29 -4.57
CA HIS A 71 -18.63 10.15 -5.76
C HIS A 71 -17.43 9.22 -5.51
N ALA A 72 -16.83 9.28 -4.32
CA ALA A 72 -15.69 8.42 -3.98
C ALA A 72 -16.04 6.93 -4.11
N LEU A 73 -17.23 6.53 -3.65
CA LEU A 73 -17.70 5.14 -3.74
C LEU A 73 -18.11 4.76 -5.16
N THR A 74 -18.79 5.66 -5.88
CA THR A 74 -19.19 5.44 -7.28
C THR A 74 -17.97 5.21 -8.16
N LEU A 75 -16.95 6.06 -8.01
CA LEU A 75 -15.68 5.98 -8.73
C LEU A 75 -14.93 4.71 -8.37
N ALA A 76 -14.84 4.37 -7.08
CA ALA A 76 -14.15 3.15 -6.63
C ALA A 76 -14.80 1.88 -7.17
N ALA A 77 -16.13 1.78 -7.12
CA ALA A 77 -16.87 0.64 -7.63
C ALA A 77 -16.70 0.49 -9.16
N ALA A 78 -16.85 1.58 -9.92
CA ALA A 78 -16.67 1.58 -11.36
C ALA A 78 -15.23 1.21 -11.77
N GLY A 79 -14.23 1.75 -11.06
CA GLY A 79 -12.82 1.45 -11.29
C GLY A 79 -12.46 -0.01 -11.00
N LEU A 80 -13.00 -0.59 -9.92
CA LEU A 80 -12.82 -2.01 -9.58
C LEU A 80 -13.44 -2.92 -10.64
N ALA A 81 -14.69 -2.67 -11.01
CA ALA A 81 -15.39 -3.45 -12.03
C ALA A 81 -14.64 -3.43 -13.36
N ALA A 82 -14.28 -2.23 -13.83
CA ALA A 82 -13.50 -2.07 -15.06
C ALA A 82 -12.12 -2.73 -14.96
N THR A 83 -11.48 -2.75 -13.78
CA THR A 83 -10.22 -3.47 -13.59
C THR A 83 -10.42 -4.95 -13.84
N TRP A 84 -11.43 -5.58 -13.25
CA TRP A 84 -11.68 -7.01 -13.44
C TRP A 84 -11.97 -7.38 -14.90
N GLU A 85 -12.64 -6.51 -15.65
CA GLU A 85 -12.93 -6.69 -17.07
C GLU A 85 -11.68 -6.57 -17.98
N GLN A 86 -10.63 -5.87 -17.54
CA GLN A 86 -9.40 -5.71 -18.33
C GLN A 86 -8.39 -6.85 -18.14
N PHE A 87 -8.74 -7.87 -17.36
CA PHE A 87 -7.88 -9.03 -17.12
C PHE A 87 -8.61 -10.35 -17.34
N GLU A 88 -7.82 -11.32 -17.76
CA GLU A 88 -8.19 -12.72 -17.95
C GLU A 88 -7.24 -13.61 -17.17
N PHE A 89 -7.63 -14.86 -16.97
CA PHE A 89 -6.79 -15.88 -16.38
C PHE A 89 -6.47 -16.92 -17.44
N PHE A 90 -5.19 -17.14 -17.70
CA PHE A 90 -4.71 -18.12 -18.66
C PHE A 90 -4.34 -19.42 -17.94
N ARG A 91 -4.88 -20.55 -18.40
CA ARG A 91 -4.58 -21.88 -17.86
C ARG A 91 -4.70 -22.90 -18.98
N ASP A 92 -3.73 -23.81 -19.06
CA ASP A 92 -3.72 -24.93 -20.03
C ASP A 92 -3.97 -24.49 -21.48
N GLY A 93 -3.43 -23.33 -21.86
CA GLY A 93 -3.58 -22.77 -23.20
C GLY A 93 -4.88 -21.99 -23.45
N VAL A 94 -5.76 -21.88 -22.45
CA VAL A 94 -7.07 -21.24 -22.55
C VAL A 94 -7.12 -19.97 -21.71
N ALA A 95 -7.56 -18.87 -22.32
CA ALA A 95 -7.94 -17.65 -21.63
C ALA A 95 -9.40 -17.72 -21.18
N GLN A 96 -9.66 -17.40 -19.92
CA GLN A 96 -11.02 -17.22 -19.39
C GLN A 96 -11.13 -15.88 -18.64
N PRO A 97 -12.31 -15.25 -18.58
CA PRO A 97 -12.52 -14.06 -17.77
C PRO A 97 -12.02 -14.24 -16.33
N PHE A 98 -11.34 -13.24 -15.77
CA PHE A 98 -10.75 -13.37 -14.43
C PHE A 98 -11.79 -13.73 -13.35
N ALA A 99 -12.97 -13.12 -13.42
CA ALA A 99 -14.08 -13.39 -12.51
C ALA A 99 -14.59 -14.84 -12.61
N GLU A 100 -14.53 -15.45 -13.80
CA GLU A 100 -14.95 -16.83 -14.01
C GLU A 100 -13.93 -17.81 -13.45
N ALA A 101 -12.63 -17.55 -13.65
CA ALA A 101 -11.56 -18.37 -13.11
C ALA A 101 -11.63 -18.51 -11.59
N LEU A 102 -11.97 -17.43 -10.86
CA LEU A 102 -12.13 -17.45 -9.40
C LEU A 102 -13.24 -18.40 -8.92
N ARG A 103 -14.23 -18.72 -9.77
CA ARG A 103 -15.33 -19.65 -9.45
C ARG A 103 -14.96 -21.12 -9.68
N HIS A 104 -13.85 -21.38 -10.37
CA HIS A 104 -13.42 -22.73 -10.76
C HIS A 104 -11.98 -23.02 -10.28
N PRO A 105 -11.73 -23.00 -8.96
CA PRO A 105 -10.43 -23.39 -8.42
C PRO A 105 -10.17 -24.88 -8.65
N LEU A 106 -8.90 -25.24 -8.86
CA LEU A 106 -8.50 -26.65 -8.89
C LEU A 106 -8.71 -27.28 -7.51
N PRO A 107 -9.37 -28.45 -7.42
CA PRO A 107 -9.61 -29.11 -6.15
C PRO A 107 -8.29 -29.59 -5.54
N ALA A 108 -8.21 -29.56 -4.20
CA ALA A 108 -7.09 -30.08 -3.41
C ALA A 108 -5.70 -29.56 -3.83
N ALA A 109 -5.62 -28.34 -4.37
CA ALA A 109 -4.35 -27.74 -4.80
C ALA A 109 -3.36 -27.49 -3.64
N PHE A 110 -3.87 -27.32 -2.43
CA PHE A 110 -3.06 -27.06 -1.23
C PHE A 110 -3.52 -27.92 -0.05
N SER A 111 -2.54 -28.45 0.68
CA SER A 111 -2.65 -28.84 2.08
C SER A 111 -2.02 -27.76 2.96
N SER A 112 -2.20 -27.85 4.28
CA SER A 112 -1.59 -26.92 5.24
C SER A 112 -0.49 -27.62 6.04
N VAL A 113 0.62 -26.91 6.27
CA VAL A 113 1.60 -27.27 7.30
C VAL A 113 1.59 -26.22 8.40
N GLU A 114 1.82 -26.65 9.63
CA GLU A 114 1.86 -25.79 10.80
C GLU A 114 3.23 -25.80 11.46
N LEU A 115 3.61 -24.64 12.00
CA LEU A 115 4.84 -24.45 12.76
C LEU A 115 4.54 -23.55 13.97
N GLN A 116 4.83 -24.05 15.17
CA GLN A 116 4.73 -23.28 16.40
C GLN A 116 6.07 -22.62 16.73
N GLY A 117 6.05 -21.33 17.03
CA GLY A 117 7.22 -20.59 17.53
C GLY A 117 7.74 -21.15 18.86
N GLN A 118 9.05 -21.12 19.04
CA GLN A 118 9.78 -21.69 20.18
C GLN A 118 10.34 -20.62 21.15
N GLY A 119 10.09 -19.34 20.86
CA GLY A 119 10.46 -18.22 21.70
C GLY A 119 9.60 -18.11 22.97
N PRO A 120 9.93 -17.16 23.86
CA PRO A 120 9.18 -16.93 25.10
C PRO A 120 7.69 -16.64 24.85
N GLN A 121 6.81 -17.20 25.68
CA GLN A 121 5.36 -16.98 25.58
C GLN A 121 4.93 -15.55 25.93
N THR A 122 5.81 -14.76 26.54
CA THR A 122 5.58 -13.35 26.84
C THR A 122 5.48 -12.52 25.55
N ILE A 123 4.52 -11.60 25.49
CA ILE A 123 4.44 -10.61 24.40
C ILE A 123 5.62 -9.64 24.54
N GLU A 124 6.39 -9.49 23.46
CA GLU A 124 7.47 -8.49 23.44
C GLU A 124 6.85 -7.09 23.39
N PRO A 125 7.24 -6.16 24.30
CA PRO A 125 6.80 -4.78 24.25
C PRO A 125 7.07 -4.15 22.88
N TRP A 126 6.16 -3.30 22.42
CA TRP A 126 6.36 -2.62 21.15
C TRP A 126 7.59 -1.72 21.20
N SER A 127 8.53 -2.00 20.30
CA SER A 127 9.77 -1.26 20.11
C SER A 127 9.87 -0.77 18.68
N LEU A 128 10.33 0.47 18.51
CA LEU A 128 10.51 1.08 17.21
C LEU A 128 12.00 1.23 16.88
N PRO A 129 12.56 0.40 15.96
CA PRO A 129 13.90 0.63 15.44
C PRO A 129 13.92 1.95 14.68
N TYR A 130 14.78 2.89 15.06
CA TYR A 130 14.93 4.17 14.37
C TYR A 130 16.36 4.72 14.57
N ARG A 131 17.08 4.91 13.45
CA ARG A 131 18.44 5.48 13.42
C ARG A 131 19.41 4.77 14.38
N GLY A 132 19.43 3.44 14.30
CA GLY A 132 20.31 2.58 15.11
C GLY A 132 19.89 2.42 16.58
N ARG A 133 18.76 3.00 17.00
CA ARG A 133 18.21 2.85 18.35
C ARG A 133 16.92 2.04 18.35
N GLN A 134 16.59 1.45 19.50
CA GLN A 134 15.30 0.80 19.76
C GLN A 134 14.49 1.71 20.69
N LEU A 135 13.53 2.45 20.14
CA LEU A 135 12.75 3.43 20.89
C LEU A 135 11.55 2.77 21.57
N GLN A 136 11.39 3.04 22.87
CA GLN A 136 10.27 2.57 23.69
C GLN A 136 9.87 3.65 24.70
N GLY A 137 8.68 3.51 25.30
CA GLY A 137 8.20 4.39 26.38
C GLY A 137 8.31 5.88 26.05
N ASP A 138 8.92 6.65 26.94
CA ASP A 138 9.03 8.10 26.81
C ASP A 138 9.92 8.55 25.64
N GLU A 139 10.95 7.76 25.29
CA GLU A 139 11.79 8.08 24.13
C GLU A 139 11.00 7.99 22.82
N LEU A 140 10.12 6.99 22.73
CA LEU A 140 9.20 6.84 21.61
C LEU A 140 8.17 7.96 21.58
N ARG A 141 7.58 8.33 22.73
CA ARG A 141 6.66 9.48 22.83
C ARG A 141 7.32 10.78 22.35
N ALA A 142 8.56 11.03 22.77
CA ALA A 142 9.32 12.20 22.36
C ALA A 142 9.62 12.17 20.84
N GLN A 143 9.91 11.00 20.27
CA GLN A 143 10.12 10.88 18.82
C GLN A 143 8.84 11.11 18.02
N ILE A 144 7.69 10.60 18.48
CA ILE A 144 6.39 10.86 17.86
C ILE A 144 6.10 12.36 17.83
N ALA A 145 6.27 13.05 18.97
CA ALA A 145 6.08 14.49 19.06
C ALA A 145 7.02 15.26 18.11
N ARG A 146 8.28 14.82 17.96
CA ARG A 146 9.22 15.42 16.99
C ARG A 146 8.74 15.25 15.55
N TRP A 147 8.21 14.08 15.18
CA TRP A 147 7.69 13.86 13.83
C TRP A 147 6.44 14.69 13.56
N GLU A 148 5.52 14.79 14.52
CA GLU A 148 4.32 15.61 14.39
C GLU A 148 4.66 17.10 14.25
N GLN A 149 5.53 17.63 15.12
CA GLN A 149 5.99 19.03 15.07
C GLN A 149 6.75 19.36 13.79
N ALA A 150 7.43 18.39 13.19
CA ALA A 150 8.16 18.55 11.94
C ALA A 150 7.29 18.26 10.70
N ASP A 151 5.98 18.10 10.87
CA ASP A 151 5.03 17.81 9.79
C ASP A 151 5.37 16.54 9.00
N ILE A 152 6.05 15.57 9.64
CA ILE A 152 6.44 14.28 9.03
C ILE A 152 5.25 13.32 9.01
N ILE A 153 4.43 13.36 10.07
CA ILE A 153 3.23 12.54 10.26
C ILE A 153 2.02 13.44 10.53
N GLU A 154 0.82 12.96 10.18
CA GLU A 154 -0.41 13.66 10.54
C GLU A 154 -0.76 13.46 12.04
N PRO A 155 -1.48 14.39 12.69
CA PRO A 155 -1.87 14.27 14.10
C PRO A 155 -2.63 12.98 14.43
N SER A 156 -3.44 12.49 13.48
CA SER A 156 -4.13 11.19 13.60
C SER A 156 -3.17 10.01 13.75
N HIS A 157 -2.01 10.04 13.08
CA HIS A 157 -0.97 9.02 13.21
C HIS A 157 -0.33 9.08 14.60
N ALA A 158 0.05 10.27 15.05
CA ALA A 158 0.64 10.47 16.38
C ALA A 158 -0.28 9.93 17.49
N ARG A 159 -1.58 10.26 17.41
CA ARG A 159 -2.61 9.76 18.33
C ARG A 159 -2.75 8.24 18.31
N ALA A 160 -2.74 7.61 17.12
CA ALA A 160 -2.78 6.15 17.00
C ALA A 160 -1.57 5.49 17.68
N LEU A 161 -0.37 6.02 17.46
CA LEU A 161 0.85 5.54 18.12
C LEU A 161 0.80 5.75 19.63
N HIS A 162 0.29 6.89 20.12
CA HIS A 162 0.13 7.11 21.57
C HIS A 162 -0.87 6.15 22.22
N ARG A 163 -1.96 5.79 21.52
CA ARG A 163 -2.90 4.74 21.98
C ARG A 163 -2.20 3.39 22.12
N LEU A 164 -1.35 3.01 21.17
CA LEU A 164 -0.58 1.76 21.24
C LEU A 164 0.38 1.73 22.43
N ILE A 165 1.01 2.85 22.79
CA ILE A 165 1.86 2.92 23.99
C ILE A 165 1.01 2.80 25.27
N ALA A 166 -0.22 3.34 25.26
CA ALA A 166 -1.13 3.27 26.40
C ALA A 166 -1.78 1.89 26.57
N HIS A 167 -1.85 1.10 25.51
CA HIS A 167 -2.51 -0.21 25.46
C HIS A 167 -1.54 -1.34 25.03
N PRO A 168 -0.51 -1.66 25.83
CA PRO A 168 0.43 -2.73 25.49
C PRO A 168 -0.24 -4.11 25.36
N GLU A 169 -1.39 -4.32 26.01
CA GLU A 169 -2.18 -5.55 25.92
C GLU A 169 -2.76 -5.81 24.53
N TRP A 170 -2.89 -4.78 23.69
CA TRP A 170 -3.40 -4.92 22.32
C TRP A 170 -2.51 -5.77 21.43
N PHE A 171 -1.22 -5.86 21.75
CA PHE A 171 -0.23 -6.64 21.01
C PHE A 171 -0.31 -8.14 21.29
N ASP A 172 -1.15 -8.62 22.22
CA ASP A 172 -1.48 -10.04 22.23
C ASP A 172 -2.45 -10.33 21.08
N LEU A 173 -1.99 -11.08 20.07
CA LEU A 173 -2.75 -11.43 18.87
C LEU A 173 -3.14 -12.91 18.83
N ALA A 174 -3.13 -13.60 19.98
CA ALA A 174 -3.49 -15.02 20.06
C ALA A 174 -4.93 -15.32 19.58
N ASP A 175 -5.82 -14.33 19.64
CA ASP A 175 -7.20 -14.37 19.15
C ASP A 175 -7.34 -14.04 17.65
N ARG A 176 -6.27 -13.61 16.97
CA ARG A 176 -6.30 -13.15 15.57
C ARG A 176 -5.63 -14.13 14.61
N THR A 177 -6.17 -14.21 13.40
CA THR A 177 -5.62 -15.00 12.29
C THR A 177 -5.27 -14.07 11.13
N LEU A 178 -3.99 -13.72 11.03
CA LEU A 178 -3.48 -12.73 10.10
C LEU A 178 -2.96 -13.40 8.83
N VAL A 179 -3.62 -13.16 7.71
CA VAL A 179 -3.24 -13.66 6.38
C VAL A 179 -2.31 -12.66 5.72
N LEU A 180 -1.12 -13.10 5.33
CA LEU A 180 -0.12 -12.25 4.67
C LEU A 180 0.03 -12.67 3.20
N LEU A 181 -0.63 -11.94 2.29
CA LEU A 181 -0.45 -12.12 0.85
C LEU A 181 0.84 -11.42 0.41
N GLY A 182 1.95 -12.15 0.36
CA GLY A 182 3.31 -11.63 0.22
C GLY A 182 4.06 -11.58 1.56
N ALA A 183 4.03 -12.68 2.32
CA ALA A 183 4.56 -12.76 3.69
C ALA A 183 6.05 -12.39 3.83
N GLY A 184 6.87 -12.62 2.82
CA GLY A 184 8.29 -12.28 2.78
C GLY A 184 8.59 -10.84 2.32
N SER A 185 7.60 -9.96 2.27
CA SER A 185 7.77 -8.54 1.94
C SER A 185 8.73 -7.86 2.92
N GLU A 186 9.69 -7.09 2.41
CA GLU A 186 10.74 -6.41 3.20
C GLU A 186 10.15 -5.40 4.20
N ALA A 187 9.09 -4.69 3.81
CA ALA A 187 8.38 -3.75 4.68
C ALA A 187 7.14 -4.38 5.35
N GLY A 188 6.93 -5.69 5.18
CA GLY A 188 5.79 -6.42 5.73
C GLY A 188 5.90 -6.61 7.26
N PRO A 189 4.79 -6.92 7.93
CA PRO A 189 4.73 -6.96 9.40
C PRO A 189 5.20 -8.29 10.01
N LEU A 190 5.62 -9.28 9.20
CA LEU A 190 5.90 -10.65 9.66
C LEU A 190 6.85 -10.72 10.87
N ALA A 191 7.93 -9.95 10.86
CA ALA A 191 8.93 -9.98 11.93
C ALA A 191 8.36 -9.54 13.28
N ALA A 192 7.47 -8.55 13.29
CA ALA A 192 6.79 -8.06 14.49
C ALA A 192 5.69 -9.03 14.94
N LEU A 193 4.83 -9.46 14.01
CA LEU A 193 3.74 -10.41 14.30
C LEU A 193 4.25 -11.73 14.89
N ALA A 194 5.44 -12.18 14.47
CA ALA A 194 6.07 -13.38 15.01
C ALA A 194 6.28 -13.35 16.53
N ARG A 195 6.32 -12.16 17.15
CA ARG A 195 6.61 -11.94 18.59
C ARG A 195 5.35 -11.66 19.42
N TRP A 196 4.18 -11.65 18.77
CA TRP A 196 2.91 -11.17 19.32
C TRP A 196 1.84 -12.27 19.39
N ARG A 197 2.26 -13.54 19.46
CA ARG A 197 1.39 -14.75 19.54
C ARG A 197 0.36 -14.89 18.41
N ALA A 198 0.54 -14.16 17.30
CA ALA A 198 -0.34 -14.20 16.14
C ALA A 198 -0.50 -15.61 15.55
N ASN A 199 -1.68 -15.92 14.99
CA ASN A 199 -1.83 -17.02 14.04
C ASN A 199 -1.58 -16.45 12.63
N ILE A 200 -0.43 -16.76 12.04
CA ILE A 200 0.03 -16.20 10.77
C ILE A 200 -0.24 -17.19 9.66
N VAL A 201 -1.12 -16.83 8.72
CA VAL A 201 -1.31 -17.57 7.47
C VAL A 201 -0.45 -16.93 6.39
N ALA A 202 0.68 -17.56 6.05
CA ALA A 202 1.63 -16.98 5.10
C ALA A 202 1.34 -17.47 3.68
N VAL A 203 1.25 -16.53 2.73
CA VAL A 203 1.23 -16.83 1.28
C VAL A 203 2.42 -16.12 0.64
N ASP A 204 3.31 -16.90 0.02
CA ASP A 204 4.41 -16.38 -0.78
C ASP A 204 4.88 -17.43 -1.79
N LEU A 205 5.75 -17.01 -2.71
CA LEU A 205 6.23 -17.82 -3.82
C LEU A 205 6.86 -19.14 -3.34
N PRO A 206 6.76 -20.22 -4.14
CA PRO A 206 7.36 -21.51 -3.82
C PRO A 206 8.88 -21.48 -4.03
N ASP A 207 9.58 -20.86 -3.09
CA ASP A 207 11.02 -20.70 -3.05
C ASP A 207 11.56 -21.20 -1.70
N PRO A 208 12.35 -22.30 -1.66
CA PRO A 208 12.77 -22.92 -0.40
C PRO A 208 13.49 -21.95 0.54
N ALA A 209 14.43 -21.13 0.03
CA ALA A 209 15.20 -20.19 0.83
C ALA A 209 14.31 -19.11 1.48
N ARG A 210 13.27 -18.66 0.77
CA ARG A 210 12.25 -17.78 1.34
C ARG A 210 11.46 -18.46 2.45
N TRP A 211 11.02 -19.69 2.25
CA TRP A 211 10.26 -20.43 3.27
C TRP A 211 11.09 -20.75 4.51
N GLU A 212 12.37 -21.08 4.35
CA GLU A 212 13.31 -21.19 5.47
C GLU A 212 13.45 -19.89 6.26
N ARG A 213 13.52 -18.73 5.58
CA ARG A 213 13.55 -17.42 6.26
C ARG A 213 12.26 -17.10 7.00
N ILE A 214 11.09 -17.33 6.38
CA ILE A 214 9.78 -17.12 6.99
C ILE A 214 9.62 -18.01 8.23
N ALA A 215 9.86 -19.31 8.07
CA ALA A 215 9.80 -20.29 9.15
C ALA A 215 10.80 -19.97 10.27
N GLY A 216 12.01 -19.53 9.91
CA GLY A 216 13.03 -19.13 10.89
C GLY A 216 12.64 -17.89 11.71
N LEU A 217 11.95 -16.91 11.10
CA LEU A 217 11.41 -15.75 11.83
C LEU A 217 10.34 -16.18 12.84
N VAL A 218 9.39 -17.02 12.42
CA VAL A 218 8.31 -17.50 13.30
C VAL A 218 8.85 -18.42 14.39
N SER A 219 9.79 -19.32 14.07
CA SER A 219 10.40 -20.25 15.03
C SER A 219 11.08 -19.52 16.20
N ARG A 220 11.71 -18.36 15.95
CA ARG A 220 12.35 -17.55 17.00
C ARG A 220 11.37 -16.79 17.89
N GLY A 221 10.14 -16.59 17.41
CA GLY A 221 9.08 -15.90 18.14
C GLY A 221 8.12 -16.88 18.82
N ASN A 222 6.91 -16.40 19.12
CA ASN A 222 5.86 -17.15 19.83
C ASN A 222 4.56 -17.27 19.01
N ALA A 223 4.57 -16.81 17.76
CA ALA A 223 3.46 -16.97 16.82
C ALA A 223 3.33 -18.41 16.31
N ARG A 224 2.16 -18.72 15.74
CA ARG A 224 1.89 -19.95 14.98
C ARG A 224 1.87 -19.61 13.49
N LEU A 225 2.61 -20.35 12.68
CA LEU A 225 2.60 -20.26 11.21
C LEU A 225 1.69 -21.35 10.62
N ILE A 226 0.88 -20.98 9.64
CA ILE A 226 0.14 -21.86 8.74
C ILE A 226 0.60 -21.53 7.32
N ALA A 227 1.11 -22.52 6.60
CA ALA A 227 1.63 -22.33 5.24
C ALA A 227 0.98 -23.32 4.26
N PRO A 228 0.72 -22.89 3.01
CA PRO A 228 0.24 -23.80 1.97
C PRO A 228 1.40 -24.69 1.50
N VAL A 229 1.14 -25.99 1.40
CA VAL A 229 2.05 -26.99 0.85
C VAL A 229 1.35 -27.80 -0.23
N ARG A 230 2.10 -28.21 -1.25
CA ARG A 230 1.54 -28.93 -2.42
C ARG A 230 1.07 -30.36 -2.12
N GLN A 231 1.48 -30.90 -0.99
CA GLN A 231 1.11 -32.23 -0.53
C GLN A 231 1.02 -32.25 1.01
N PRO A 232 0.26 -33.19 1.60
CA PRO A 232 0.18 -33.33 3.04
C PRO A 232 1.56 -33.54 3.69
N VAL A 233 1.75 -32.90 4.84
CA VAL A 233 2.96 -33.00 5.67
C VAL A 233 2.53 -33.42 7.07
N ALA A 234 3.22 -34.40 7.67
CA ALA A 234 2.90 -34.86 9.01
C ALA A 234 3.14 -33.75 10.05
N PRO A 235 2.30 -33.63 11.09
CA PRO A 235 2.53 -32.68 12.18
C PRO A 235 3.92 -32.83 12.81
N GLY A 236 4.58 -31.72 13.13
CA GLY A 236 5.92 -31.71 13.74
C GLY A 236 7.07 -31.99 12.78
N THR A 237 6.81 -32.16 11.48
CA THR A 237 7.87 -32.33 10.47
C THR A 237 8.84 -31.13 10.46
N PRO A 238 10.17 -31.35 10.47
CA PRO A 238 11.15 -30.27 10.44
C PRO A 238 11.04 -29.40 9.17
N VAL A 239 11.28 -28.09 9.32
CA VAL A 239 11.21 -27.09 8.23
C VAL A 239 11.96 -27.52 6.98
N ALA A 240 13.17 -28.06 7.14
CA ALA A 240 14.01 -28.51 6.02
C ALA A 240 13.34 -29.57 5.13
N GLN A 241 12.36 -30.32 5.65
CA GLN A 241 11.68 -31.38 4.91
C GLN A 241 10.41 -30.89 4.18
N TRP A 242 9.85 -29.74 4.56
CA TRP A 242 8.64 -29.20 3.93
C TRP A 242 8.83 -27.85 3.24
N ALA A 243 9.93 -27.13 3.48
CA ALA A 243 10.18 -25.81 2.88
C ALA A 243 10.17 -25.85 1.35
N GLY A 244 10.64 -26.95 0.74
CA GLY A 244 10.58 -27.15 -0.72
C GLY A 244 9.18 -27.47 -1.27
N LEU A 245 8.24 -27.85 -0.41
CA LEU A 245 6.84 -28.13 -0.75
C LEU A 245 5.95 -26.90 -0.55
N ALA A 246 6.43 -25.91 0.20
CA ALA A 246 5.67 -24.75 0.60
C ALA A 246 5.57 -23.70 -0.52
N GLY A 247 4.47 -22.95 -0.47
CA GLY A 247 4.26 -21.76 -1.26
C GLY A 247 3.19 -21.87 -2.33
N ALA A 248 2.71 -20.69 -2.69
CA ALA A 248 1.65 -20.48 -3.66
C ALA A 248 1.96 -19.21 -4.45
N ASN A 249 1.79 -19.28 -5.77
CA ASN A 249 2.02 -18.13 -6.64
C ASN A 249 0.73 -17.35 -6.85
N LEU A 250 0.67 -16.12 -6.34
CA LEU A 250 -0.50 -15.24 -6.47
C LEU A 250 -0.95 -15.05 -7.92
N LEU A 251 -0.04 -15.07 -8.91
CA LEU A 251 -0.41 -14.85 -10.31
C LEU A 251 -1.03 -16.07 -10.98
N THR A 252 -0.59 -17.28 -10.62
CA THR A 252 -0.97 -18.53 -11.31
C THR A 252 -1.87 -19.44 -10.48
N GLN A 253 -2.07 -19.13 -9.21
CA GLN A 253 -2.85 -19.94 -8.26
C GLN A 253 -3.86 -19.09 -7.48
N THR A 254 -4.27 -17.92 -8.01
CA THR A 254 -5.21 -17.00 -7.35
C THR A 254 -6.52 -17.68 -6.92
N PRO A 255 -7.21 -18.44 -7.80
CA PRO A 255 -8.44 -19.13 -7.41
C PRO A 255 -8.20 -20.15 -6.30
N GLU A 256 -7.11 -20.92 -6.39
CA GLU A 256 -6.78 -21.97 -5.44
C GLU A 256 -6.40 -21.41 -4.06
N ILE A 257 -5.72 -20.26 -4.00
CA ILE A 257 -5.41 -19.58 -2.75
C ILE A 257 -6.70 -19.10 -2.08
N ALA A 258 -7.62 -18.50 -2.83
CA ALA A 258 -8.91 -18.07 -2.28
C ALA A 258 -9.70 -19.26 -1.72
N ALA A 259 -9.78 -20.37 -2.48
CA ALA A 259 -10.45 -21.59 -2.05
C ALA A 259 -9.81 -22.20 -0.80
N TRP A 260 -8.47 -22.22 -0.72
CA TRP A 260 -7.73 -22.71 0.45
C TRP A 260 -7.96 -21.85 1.69
N LEU A 261 -7.97 -20.52 1.57
CA LEU A 261 -8.27 -19.65 2.71
C LEU A 261 -9.69 -19.88 3.26
N LEU A 262 -10.64 -20.22 2.39
CA LEU A 262 -12.01 -20.55 2.78
C LEU A 262 -12.15 -21.91 3.51
N THR A 263 -11.12 -22.74 3.56
CA THR A 263 -11.15 -23.98 4.37
C THR A 263 -10.71 -23.77 5.82
N LEU A 264 -10.18 -22.60 6.18
CA LEU A 264 -9.70 -22.32 7.54
C LEU A 264 -10.86 -21.95 8.46
N ASP A 265 -11.06 -22.60 9.60
CA ASP A 265 -12.26 -22.40 10.46
C ASP A 265 -12.30 -21.08 11.27
N ARG A 266 -11.51 -20.05 10.93
CA ARG A 266 -11.35 -18.82 11.72
C ARG A 266 -11.64 -17.56 10.90
N ALA A 267 -12.06 -16.49 11.58
CA ALA A 267 -12.10 -15.14 11.01
C ALA A 267 -10.70 -14.74 10.52
N LEU A 268 -10.61 -14.05 9.39
CA LEU A 268 -9.36 -13.74 8.72
C LEU A 268 -9.12 -12.24 8.67
N ASP A 269 -7.91 -11.82 9.05
CA ASP A 269 -7.41 -10.46 8.90
C ASP A 269 -6.41 -10.46 7.72
N ILE A 270 -6.80 -9.99 6.53
CA ILE A 270 -6.04 -10.19 5.28
C ILE A 270 -5.24 -8.95 4.90
N ALA A 271 -3.92 -9.08 4.85
CA ALA A 271 -3.00 -8.05 4.37
C ALA A 271 -2.56 -8.28 2.92
N ALA A 272 -2.74 -7.26 2.07
CA ALA A 272 -2.27 -7.24 0.68
C ALA A 272 -0.86 -6.58 0.59
N LEU A 273 0.19 -7.39 0.64
CA LEU A 273 1.57 -6.93 0.81
C LEU A 273 2.48 -7.17 -0.40
N ALA A 274 2.06 -8.02 -1.34
CA ALA A 274 2.88 -8.43 -2.47
C ALA A 274 3.20 -7.26 -3.40
N TYR A 275 4.46 -7.21 -3.84
CA TYR A 275 4.99 -6.18 -4.73
C TYR A 275 5.83 -6.81 -5.83
N LEU A 276 5.66 -6.30 -7.05
CA LEU A 276 6.46 -6.64 -8.23
C LEU A 276 6.74 -5.35 -9.01
N ASP A 277 7.68 -5.38 -9.95
CA ASP A 277 8.00 -4.19 -10.77
C ASP A 277 7.08 -4.06 -11.99
N GLY A 278 6.79 -2.83 -12.37
CA GLY A 278 6.14 -2.51 -13.65
C GLY A 278 4.73 -3.09 -13.77
N GLU A 279 4.44 -3.73 -14.91
CA GLU A 279 3.11 -4.28 -15.22
C GLU A 279 2.69 -5.41 -14.27
N GLN A 280 3.65 -6.20 -13.80
CA GLN A 280 3.41 -7.30 -12.88
C GLN A 280 2.87 -6.82 -11.53
N HIS A 281 3.16 -5.56 -11.12
CA HIS A 281 2.59 -5.02 -9.90
C HIS A 281 1.07 -4.92 -9.96
N LEU A 282 0.53 -4.52 -11.11
CA LEU A 282 -0.90 -4.40 -11.29
C LEU A 282 -1.56 -5.78 -11.32
N ARG A 283 -0.93 -6.77 -11.99
CA ARG A 283 -1.39 -8.16 -12.00
C ARG A 283 -1.42 -8.79 -10.61
N VAL A 284 -0.36 -8.62 -9.81
CA VAL A 284 -0.32 -9.18 -8.45
C VAL A 284 -1.26 -8.44 -7.50
N SER A 285 -1.49 -7.13 -7.72
CA SER A 285 -2.50 -6.37 -6.96
C SER A 285 -3.91 -6.83 -7.27
N LEU A 286 -4.21 -7.13 -8.54
CA LEU A 286 -5.48 -7.76 -8.93
C LEU A 286 -5.63 -9.16 -8.36
N ALA A 287 -4.55 -9.95 -8.31
CA ALA A 287 -4.58 -11.26 -7.67
C ALA A 287 -5.03 -11.18 -6.22
N MET A 288 -4.41 -10.28 -5.45
CA MET A 288 -4.78 -10.05 -4.05
C MET A 288 -6.20 -9.50 -3.93
N ASP A 289 -6.62 -8.61 -4.83
CA ASP A 289 -8.00 -8.10 -4.87
C ASP A 289 -9.02 -9.23 -5.12
N GLY A 290 -8.74 -10.14 -6.05
CA GLY A 290 -9.60 -11.29 -6.35
C GLY A 290 -9.72 -12.27 -5.18
N ILE A 291 -8.62 -12.51 -4.46
CA ILE A 291 -8.63 -13.31 -3.23
C ILE A 291 -9.46 -12.61 -2.15
N ILE A 292 -9.19 -11.32 -1.91
CA ILE A 292 -9.89 -10.52 -0.90
C ILE A 292 -11.39 -10.43 -1.19
N ALA A 293 -11.77 -10.19 -2.44
CA ALA A 293 -13.17 -10.11 -2.85
C ALA A 293 -13.89 -11.44 -2.66
N THR A 294 -13.27 -12.55 -3.09
CA THR A 294 -13.83 -13.90 -2.92
C THR A 294 -14.00 -14.25 -1.44
N VAL A 295 -12.97 -14.01 -0.62
CA VAL A 295 -13.03 -14.33 0.82
C VAL A 295 -14.01 -13.42 1.56
N SER A 296 -14.00 -12.12 1.30
CA SER A 296 -14.92 -11.16 1.94
C SER A 296 -16.38 -11.44 1.62
N ALA A 297 -16.68 -11.87 0.38
CA ALA A 297 -18.03 -12.25 -0.01
C ALA A 297 -18.55 -13.49 0.76
N ALA A 298 -17.68 -14.46 1.03
CA ALA A 298 -18.04 -15.66 1.79
C ALA A 298 -17.94 -15.46 3.32
N ARG A 299 -17.12 -14.50 3.78
CA ARG A 299 -16.82 -14.21 5.19
C ARG A 299 -16.85 -12.71 5.45
N PRO A 300 -18.05 -12.12 5.66
CA PRO A 300 -18.20 -10.67 5.87
C PRO A 300 -17.49 -10.13 7.12
N ASP A 301 -17.12 -11.00 8.06
CA ASP A 301 -16.33 -10.68 9.25
C ASP A 301 -14.82 -10.53 8.99
N THR A 302 -14.38 -10.77 7.74
CA THR A 302 -12.99 -10.56 7.31
C THR A 302 -12.60 -9.08 7.46
N THR A 303 -11.42 -8.83 8.01
CA THR A 303 -10.82 -7.49 8.04
C THR A 303 -9.72 -7.36 7.00
N LEU A 304 -9.49 -6.16 6.48
CA LEU A 304 -8.53 -5.92 5.40
C LEU A 304 -7.41 -5.01 5.86
N MET A 305 -6.19 -5.25 5.37
CA MET A 305 -5.04 -4.40 5.60
C MET A 305 -4.32 -4.06 4.30
N TYR A 306 -4.03 -2.76 4.14
CA TYR A 306 -3.28 -2.22 3.01
C TYR A 306 -2.19 -1.27 3.46
N MET A 307 -1.07 -1.33 2.75
CA MET A 307 0.00 -0.36 2.82
C MET A 307 -0.14 0.64 1.66
N ALA A 308 -0.80 1.77 1.93
CA ALA A 308 -0.91 2.84 0.94
C ALA A 308 0.46 3.50 0.73
N THR A 309 0.74 3.90 -0.50
CA THR A 309 1.99 4.60 -0.85
C THR A 309 1.81 6.09 -0.60
N PRO A 310 2.82 6.81 -0.11
CA PRO A 310 2.76 8.27 -0.03
C PRO A 310 2.97 8.92 -1.41
N ALA A 311 3.42 8.15 -2.40
CA ALA A 311 3.72 8.58 -3.77
C ALA A 311 2.52 8.42 -4.74
N ASP A 312 1.33 8.82 -4.29
CA ASP A 312 0.09 8.84 -5.09
C ASP A 312 -0.58 10.22 -4.97
N VAL A 313 -1.74 10.40 -5.59
CA VAL A 313 -2.59 11.58 -5.44
C VAL A 313 -3.65 11.31 -4.38
N PHE A 314 -3.68 12.12 -3.33
CA PHE A 314 -4.67 12.02 -2.26
C PHE A 314 -5.47 13.30 -2.11
N ALA A 315 -6.73 13.12 -1.76
CA ALA A 315 -7.46 14.16 -1.05
C ALA A 315 -6.85 14.27 0.36
N VAL A 316 -6.67 15.48 0.87
CA VAL A 316 -6.18 15.72 2.23
C VAL A 316 -7.08 16.71 2.96
N PRO A 317 -7.12 16.67 4.31
CA PRO A 317 -7.87 17.65 5.08
C PRO A 317 -7.41 19.08 4.80
N GLU A 318 -8.31 20.05 5.00
CA GLU A 318 -8.00 21.47 4.86
C GLU A 318 -6.79 21.89 5.71
N GLU A 319 -6.62 21.32 6.89
CA GLU A 319 -5.47 21.59 7.77
C GLU A 319 -4.13 21.25 7.10
N THR A 320 -3.98 20.01 6.62
CA THR A 320 -2.81 19.53 5.87
C THR A 320 -2.56 20.40 4.64
N ALA A 321 -3.63 20.73 3.91
CA ALA A 321 -3.53 21.56 2.72
C ALA A 321 -3.01 22.96 3.02
N ARG A 322 -3.53 23.58 4.08
CA ARG A 322 -3.08 24.90 4.55
C ARG A 322 -1.67 24.86 5.10
N ALA A 323 -1.22 23.75 5.72
CA ALA A 323 0.16 23.59 6.15
C ALA A 323 1.13 23.65 4.95
N ALA A 324 0.84 22.93 3.86
CA ALA A 324 1.63 23.01 2.63
C ALA A 324 1.65 24.43 2.04
N MET A 325 0.50 25.10 1.98
CA MET A 325 0.42 26.49 1.52
C MET A 325 1.24 27.45 2.40
N ARG A 326 1.19 27.29 3.73
CA ARG A 326 2.00 28.08 4.68
C ARG A 326 3.50 27.86 4.47
N HIS A 327 3.94 26.61 4.34
CA HIS A 327 5.36 26.32 4.09
C HIS A 327 5.89 26.98 2.81
N MET A 328 5.07 27.07 1.76
CA MET A 328 5.42 27.83 0.55
C MET A 328 5.49 29.34 0.82
N ALA A 329 4.51 29.90 1.54
CA ALA A 329 4.44 31.32 1.85
C ALA A 329 5.57 31.80 2.78
N GLU A 330 5.98 30.96 3.74
CA GLU A 330 6.99 31.22 4.76
C GLU A 330 8.44 31.05 4.27
N LEU A 331 8.64 30.59 3.03
CA LEU A 331 9.95 30.66 2.40
C LEU A 331 10.48 32.10 2.50
N GLY A 332 11.62 32.31 3.16
CA GLY A 332 12.20 33.65 3.29
C GLY A 332 12.34 34.34 1.92
N ALA A 333 12.18 35.67 1.86
CA ALA A 333 12.19 36.42 0.59
C ALA A 333 13.36 36.04 -0.35
N PRO A 334 14.62 35.84 0.13
CA PRO A 334 15.72 35.40 -0.72
C PRO A 334 15.49 34.01 -1.34
N ARG A 335 14.93 33.07 -0.58
CA ARG A 335 14.63 31.70 -1.07
C ARG A 335 13.46 31.69 -2.05
N ARG A 336 12.44 32.53 -1.85
CA ARG A 336 11.34 32.70 -2.83
C ARG A 336 11.85 33.25 -4.15
N VAL A 337 12.68 34.29 -4.13
CA VAL A 337 13.28 34.86 -5.34
C VAL A 337 14.17 33.82 -6.04
N ALA A 338 15.04 33.14 -5.29
CA ALA A 338 15.87 32.08 -5.86
C ALA A 338 15.03 30.95 -6.48
N ALA A 339 13.97 30.49 -5.78
CA ALA A 339 13.06 29.48 -6.30
C ALA A 339 12.32 29.95 -7.55
N ALA A 340 11.86 31.21 -7.59
CA ALA A 340 11.22 31.80 -8.76
C ALA A 340 12.18 31.94 -9.95
N LEU A 341 13.43 32.34 -9.72
CA LEU A 341 14.46 32.43 -10.75
C LEU A 341 14.82 31.05 -11.31
N VAL A 342 15.07 30.06 -10.44
CA VAL A 342 15.35 28.68 -10.84
C VAL A 342 14.14 28.06 -11.56
N GLY A 343 12.94 28.33 -11.07
CA GLY A 343 11.68 27.99 -11.73
C GLY A 343 11.58 28.59 -13.13
N ALA A 344 11.83 29.89 -13.29
CA ALA A 344 11.81 30.58 -14.57
C ALA A 344 12.87 30.04 -15.55
N LEU A 345 14.12 29.85 -15.08
CA LEU A 345 15.21 29.28 -15.88
C LEU A 345 14.93 27.84 -16.33
N SER A 346 14.11 27.09 -15.57
CA SER A 346 13.68 25.74 -15.95
C SER A 346 12.47 25.70 -16.89
N GLY A 347 11.92 26.85 -17.30
CA GLY A 347 10.64 26.90 -18.03
C GLY A 347 9.43 26.50 -17.15
N GLY A 348 9.49 26.83 -15.86
CA GLY A 348 8.44 26.54 -14.88
C GLY A 348 8.36 25.07 -14.43
N GLN A 349 9.37 24.24 -14.72
CA GLN A 349 9.34 22.80 -14.46
C GLN A 349 9.75 22.41 -13.03
N VAL A 350 10.51 23.26 -12.32
CA VAL A 350 11.00 22.99 -10.97
C VAL A 350 10.43 23.95 -9.94
N LEU A 351 10.41 23.50 -8.67
CA LEU A 351 9.97 24.29 -7.51
C LEU A 351 8.55 24.86 -7.65
N GLN A 352 7.65 24.09 -8.27
CA GLN A 352 6.24 24.44 -8.36
C GLN A 352 5.57 24.35 -6.99
N PRO A 353 4.58 25.22 -6.69
CA PRO A 353 3.80 25.09 -5.47
C PRO A 353 3.02 23.77 -5.45
N HIS A 354 2.96 23.13 -4.29
CA HIS A 354 2.32 21.84 -4.16
C HIS A 354 0.79 21.94 -4.23
N ILE A 355 0.21 22.77 -3.37
CA ILE A 355 -1.24 22.98 -3.26
C ILE A 355 -1.51 24.47 -3.41
N THR A 356 -2.40 24.82 -4.33
CA THR A 356 -2.73 26.22 -4.65
C THR A 356 -4.20 26.55 -4.42
N SER A 357 -5.07 25.55 -4.25
CA SER A 357 -6.50 25.73 -4.03
C SER A 357 -7.07 24.63 -3.13
N LEU A 358 -8.25 24.92 -2.59
CA LEU A 358 -9.10 23.97 -1.89
C LEU A 358 -10.33 23.67 -2.74
N ILE A 359 -10.88 22.46 -2.58
CA ILE A 359 -12.07 21.97 -3.27
C ILE A 359 -13.17 21.77 -2.24
N ALA A 360 -14.36 22.33 -2.48
CA ALA A 360 -15.52 22.08 -1.64
C ALA A 360 -16.02 20.65 -1.85
N GLY A 361 -16.17 19.88 -0.76
CA GLY A 361 -16.48 18.45 -0.83
C GLY A 361 -17.95 18.07 -0.78
N GLY A 362 -18.87 19.03 -0.98
CA GLY A 362 -20.32 18.78 -0.93
C GLY A 362 -20.87 18.39 0.46
N ASN A 363 -20.03 18.36 1.50
CA ASN A 363 -20.34 17.96 2.87
C ASN A 363 -20.06 19.08 3.90
N GLY A 364 -19.95 20.33 3.45
CA GLY A 364 -19.59 21.47 4.28
C GLY A 364 -18.10 21.55 4.65
N LYS A 365 -17.25 20.63 4.18
CA LYS A 365 -15.80 20.67 4.34
C LYS A 365 -15.10 21.06 3.04
N HIS A 366 -13.85 21.50 3.16
CA HIS A 366 -12.95 21.68 2.04
C HIS A 366 -11.78 20.70 2.14
N TYR A 367 -11.25 20.33 0.98
CA TYR A 367 -10.14 19.40 0.86
C TYR A 367 -9.06 19.96 -0.06
N GLY A 368 -7.81 19.67 0.24
CA GLY A 368 -6.71 19.88 -0.70
C GLY A 368 -6.43 18.62 -1.52
N ILE A 369 -5.57 18.76 -2.52
CA ILE A 369 -5.01 17.62 -3.25
C ILE A 369 -3.50 17.67 -3.16
N VAL A 370 -2.91 16.60 -2.61
CA VAL A 370 -1.47 16.35 -2.70
C VAL A 370 -1.22 15.51 -3.94
N ASP A 371 -0.24 15.90 -4.74
CA ASP A 371 0.16 15.17 -5.94
C ASP A 371 1.62 14.74 -5.80
N CYS A 372 1.78 13.57 -5.17
CA CYS A 372 3.08 13.02 -4.83
C CYS A 372 3.55 11.97 -5.84
N ILE A 373 2.95 11.90 -7.03
CA ILE A 373 3.31 10.89 -8.04
C ILE A 373 4.79 11.03 -8.42
N ILE A 374 5.49 9.91 -8.30
CA ILE A 374 6.85 9.72 -8.80
C ILE A 374 6.77 9.03 -10.17
N THR A 375 6.97 9.79 -11.25
CA THR A 375 6.74 9.31 -12.63
C THR A 375 7.60 8.12 -13.02
N GLN A 376 8.76 7.93 -12.37
CA GLN A 376 9.66 6.80 -12.57
C GLN A 376 9.05 5.45 -12.16
N GLN A 377 8.03 5.44 -11.29
CA GLN A 377 7.31 4.22 -10.92
C GLN A 377 6.32 3.77 -12.00
N GLY A 378 5.86 4.71 -12.84
CA GLY A 378 5.03 4.46 -14.00
C GLY A 378 3.52 4.26 -13.70
N PRO A 379 2.69 4.23 -14.76
CA PRO A 379 1.23 4.21 -14.63
C PRO A 379 0.69 2.93 -14.01
N ASN A 380 1.28 1.77 -14.30
CA ASN A 380 0.84 0.48 -13.73
C ASN A 380 0.99 0.44 -12.22
N TYR A 381 2.08 1.01 -11.68
CA TYR A 381 2.26 1.10 -10.23
C TYR A 381 1.18 2.00 -9.60
N ALA A 382 0.94 3.17 -10.19
CA ALA A 382 -0.02 4.12 -9.67
C ALA A 382 -1.45 3.56 -9.71
N LEU A 383 -1.83 2.87 -10.79
CA LEU A 383 -3.12 2.19 -10.88
C LEU A 383 -3.24 1.02 -9.90
N ALA A 384 -2.17 0.25 -9.68
CA ALA A 384 -2.15 -0.83 -8.70
C ALA A 384 -2.40 -0.32 -7.26
N LYS A 385 -1.81 0.84 -6.93
CA LYS A 385 -2.04 1.51 -5.64
C LYS A 385 -3.43 2.12 -5.53
N ARG A 386 -3.97 2.63 -6.64
CA ARG A 386 -5.35 3.10 -6.70
C ARG A 386 -6.36 1.97 -6.51
N LEU A 387 -6.11 0.80 -7.08
CA LEU A 387 -6.93 -0.40 -6.89
C LEU A 387 -7.07 -0.78 -5.41
N GLN A 388 -5.96 -0.74 -4.66
CA GLN A 388 -5.97 -1.00 -3.22
C GLN A 388 -6.84 0.00 -2.45
N GLN A 389 -6.78 1.29 -2.80
CA GLN A 389 -7.65 2.33 -2.21
C GLN A 389 -9.12 2.09 -2.54
N TRP A 390 -9.45 1.78 -3.81
CA TRP A 390 -10.83 1.53 -4.20
C TRP A 390 -11.44 0.33 -3.48
N ARG A 391 -10.69 -0.77 -3.33
CA ARG A 391 -11.14 -1.92 -2.54
C ARG A 391 -11.33 -1.55 -1.08
N ALA A 392 -10.40 -0.82 -0.48
CA ALA A 392 -10.52 -0.38 0.91
C ALA A 392 -11.78 0.46 1.15
N LEU A 393 -12.05 1.44 0.27
CA LEU A 393 -13.24 2.30 0.36
C LEU A 393 -14.54 1.50 0.23
N THR A 394 -14.62 0.61 -0.77
CA THR A 394 -15.83 -0.19 -1.01
C THR A 394 -16.08 -1.21 0.09
N ALA A 395 -15.05 -1.93 0.54
CA ALA A 395 -15.16 -2.90 1.63
C ALA A 395 -15.64 -2.25 2.94
N ARG A 396 -15.08 -1.08 3.28
CA ARG A 396 -15.52 -0.36 4.47
C ARG A 396 -16.96 0.13 4.35
N ALA A 397 -17.35 0.66 3.19
CA ALA A 397 -18.73 1.07 2.93
C ALA A 397 -19.71 -0.12 3.01
N SER A 398 -19.24 -1.34 2.74
CA SER A 398 -19.98 -2.60 2.91
C SER A 398 -19.96 -3.14 4.35
N GLY A 399 -19.41 -2.41 5.32
CA GLY A 399 -19.43 -2.78 6.73
C GLY A 399 -18.23 -3.60 7.21
N GLN A 400 -17.17 -3.75 6.40
CA GLN A 400 -15.94 -4.41 6.84
C GLN A 400 -14.99 -3.44 7.55
N ARG A 401 -14.19 -3.97 8.48
CA ARG A 401 -13.07 -3.22 9.08
C ARG A 401 -11.89 -3.17 8.11
N VAL A 402 -11.32 -1.99 7.93
CA VAL A 402 -10.25 -1.77 6.94
C VAL A 402 -9.12 -0.93 7.53
N ALA A 403 -7.95 -1.54 7.71
CA ALA A 403 -6.70 -0.92 8.11
C ALA A 403 -5.90 -0.49 6.87
N ILE A 404 -6.14 0.71 6.34
CA ILE A 404 -5.36 1.28 5.24
C ILE A 404 -4.60 2.50 5.73
N ASN A 405 -3.28 2.38 5.86
CA ASN A 405 -2.44 3.48 6.35
C ASN A 405 -1.42 3.87 5.29
N VAL A 406 -1.19 5.18 5.16
CA VAL A 406 -0.13 5.72 4.31
C VAL A 406 1.21 5.43 4.96
N THR A 407 2.00 4.64 4.24
CA THR A 407 3.33 4.22 4.66
C THR A 407 4.36 5.32 4.39
N PRO A 408 5.39 5.48 5.22
CA PRO A 408 6.43 6.44 4.93
C PRO A 408 7.24 6.06 3.68
N SER A 409 7.86 7.07 3.06
CA SER A 409 8.89 6.82 2.03
C SER A 409 10.02 6.00 2.64
N THR A 410 10.31 4.83 2.06
CA THR A 410 11.20 3.83 2.68
C THR A 410 12.35 3.46 1.74
N MET A 411 13.58 3.37 2.27
CA MET A 411 14.77 2.92 1.52
C MET A 411 14.79 1.38 1.34
N THR A 412 13.84 0.82 0.61
CA THR A 412 13.83 -0.62 0.29
C THR A 412 14.83 -0.98 -0.81
N ARG A 413 15.17 -2.27 -0.95
CA ARG A 413 15.99 -2.75 -2.08
C ARG A 413 15.39 -2.40 -3.45
N SER A 414 14.06 -2.41 -3.55
CA SER A 414 13.35 -2.07 -4.80
C SER A 414 13.47 -0.60 -5.18
N VAL A 415 13.70 0.30 -4.22
CA VAL A 415 13.97 1.72 -4.50
C VAL A 415 15.45 1.96 -4.76
N ILE A 416 16.33 1.39 -3.93
CA ILE A 416 17.79 1.61 -4.00
C ILE A 416 18.38 1.19 -5.35
N LYS A 417 17.78 0.21 -6.04
CA LYS A 417 18.24 -0.23 -7.37
C LYS A 417 18.11 0.83 -8.47
N ASN A 418 17.30 1.88 -8.27
CA ASN A 418 17.20 3.00 -9.19
C ASN A 418 18.08 4.16 -8.71
N PRO A 419 19.19 4.49 -9.39
CA PRO A 419 20.14 5.51 -8.93
C PRO A 419 19.52 6.91 -8.73
N ALA A 420 18.58 7.30 -9.61
CA ALA A 420 17.93 8.60 -9.53
C ALA A 420 16.98 8.70 -8.33
N LEU A 421 16.23 7.63 -8.04
CA LEU A 421 15.38 7.58 -6.84
C LEU A 421 16.22 7.57 -5.56
N LYS A 422 17.30 6.78 -5.55
CA LYS A 422 18.23 6.74 -4.42
C LYS A 422 18.81 8.13 -4.13
N ALA A 423 19.35 8.81 -5.14
CA ALA A 423 19.90 10.15 -4.99
C ALA A 423 18.83 11.15 -4.53
N GLY A 424 17.61 11.07 -5.08
CA GLY A 424 16.48 11.87 -4.62
C GLY A 424 16.18 11.67 -3.13
N TYR A 425 16.22 10.42 -2.64
CA TYR A 425 15.99 10.08 -1.24
C TYR A 425 17.13 10.60 -0.35
N ASP A 426 18.39 10.49 -0.78
CA ASP A 426 19.55 11.02 -0.05
C ASP A 426 19.49 12.56 0.10
N GLY A 427 18.84 13.24 -0.84
CA GLY A 427 18.60 14.69 -0.82
C GLY A 427 17.27 15.13 -0.23
N ALA A 428 16.36 14.21 0.10
CA ALA A 428 14.96 14.51 0.45
C ALA A 428 14.82 15.44 1.67
N SER A 429 15.74 15.31 2.63
CA SER A 429 15.85 16.20 3.81
C SER A 429 15.96 17.69 3.47
N LEU A 430 16.42 18.06 2.26
CA LEU A 430 16.45 19.47 1.80
C LEU A 430 15.03 20.08 1.75
N PHE A 431 14.03 19.25 1.54
CA PHE A 431 12.63 19.62 1.42
C PHE A 431 11.80 19.19 2.63
N GLY A 432 12.44 18.90 3.77
CA GLY A 432 11.76 18.47 4.99
C GLY A 432 11.17 17.06 4.92
N ILE A 433 11.59 16.25 3.94
CA ILE A 433 11.08 14.89 3.76
C ILE A 433 11.97 13.90 4.53
N GLU A 434 11.35 13.13 5.42
CA GLU A 434 11.98 12.02 6.14
C GLU A 434 11.81 10.73 5.34
N VAL A 435 12.93 10.03 5.13
CA VAL A 435 12.96 8.72 4.50
C VAL A 435 13.32 7.70 5.57
N PHE A 436 12.49 6.67 5.70
CA PHE A 436 12.55 5.68 6.78
C PHE A 436 13.34 4.42 6.36
N GLU A 437 13.94 3.77 7.35
CA GLU A 437 14.54 2.44 7.20
C GLU A 437 13.44 1.37 7.10
N PRO A 438 13.63 0.29 6.33
CA PRO A 438 12.63 -0.77 6.20
C PRO A 438 12.17 -1.37 7.52
N GLU A 439 13.08 -1.54 8.49
CA GLU A 439 12.73 -2.05 9.82
C GLU A 439 11.83 -1.08 10.58
N THR A 440 12.05 0.23 10.47
CA THR A 440 11.18 1.26 11.08
C THR A 440 9.79 1.20 10.46
N THR A 441 9.70 1.13 9.13
CA THR A 441 8.42 1.05 8.41
C THR A 441 7.67 -0.24 8.78
N SER A 442 8.36 -1.39 8.80
CA SER A 442 7.77 -2.67 9.18
C SER A 442 7.18 -2.63 10.59
N ALA A 443 7.92 -2.08 11.56
CA ALA A 443 7.47 -1.95 12.95
C ALA A 443 6.27 -1.00 13.10
N LEU A 444 6.29 0.16 12.42
CA LEU A 444 5.16 1.10 12.42
C LEU A 444 3.90 0.50 11.81
N MET A 445 4.03 -0.16 10.66
CA MET A 445 2.87 -0.71 9.95
C MET A 445 2.28 -1.93 10.64
N ALA A 446 3.11 -2.75 11.30
CA ALA A 446 2.61 -3.82 12.17
C ALA A 446 1.83 -3.24 13.35
N ALA A 447 2.37 -2.21 14.01
CA ALA A 447 1.72 -1.58 15.16
C ALA A 447 0.40 -0.87 14.77
N LEU A 448 0.38 -0.15 13.66
CA LEU A 448 -0.85 0.47 13.14
C LEU A 448 -1.92 -0.56 12.78
N TRP A 449 -1.54 -1.73 12.27
CA TRP A 449 -2.51 -2.79 12.03
C TRP A 449 -3.11 -3.31 13.35
N VAL A 450 -2.28 -3.48 14.39
CA VAL A 450 -2.77 -3.81 15.74
C VAL A 450 -3.74 -2.74 16.24
N HIS A 451 -3.40 -1.46 16.11
CA HIS A 451 -4.28 -0.35 16.48
C HIS A 451 -5.63 -0.47 15.76
N ASP A 452 -5.62 -0.61 14.44
CA ASP A 452 -6.83 -0.62 13.63
C ASP A 452 -7.70 -1.86 13.86
N LEU A 453 -7.12 -2.99 14.29
CA LEU A 453 -7.86 -4.19 14.69
C LEU A 453 -8.54 -4.07 16.05
N ARG A 454 -8.00 -3.24 16.95
CA ARG A 454 -8.42 -3.13 18.36
C ARG A 454 -9.27 -1.90 18.64
N CYS A 455 -9.06 -0.83 17.88
CA CYS A 455 -9.70 0.45 18.08
C CYS A 455 -11.16 0.44 17.59
N SER A 456 -12.10 0.81 18.46
CA SER A 456 -13.53 0.96 18.14
C SER A 456 -13.92 2.41 17.76
N ASP A 457 -13.01 3.36 17.96
CA ASP A 457 -13.22 4.80 17.79
C ASP A 457 -12.21 5.40 16.79
N CYS A 458 -12.12 4.80 15.61
CA CYS A 458 -11.26 5.26 14.52
C CYS A 458 -11.80 4.86 13.15
N ALA A 459 -11.22 5.48 12.13
CA ALA A 459 -11.63 5.28 10.74
C ALA A 459 -11.60 3.82 10.27
N ALA A 460 -10.76 2.95 10.84
CA ALA A 460 -10.75 1.54 10.45
C ALA A 460 -12.05 0.81 10.81
N ASP A 461 -12.72 1.21 11.90
CA ASP A 461 -14.01 0.66 12.32
C ASP A 461 -15.11 1.17 11.39
N PRO A 462 -15.90 0.30 10.71
CA PRO A 462 -16.96 0.72 9.81
C PRO A 462 -18.08 1.50 10.53
N ALA A 463 -18.29 1.28 11.83
CA ALA A 463 -19.29 2.00 12.62
C ALA A 463 -18.87 3.45 12.95
N TYR A 464 -17.58 3.78 12.85
CA TYR A 464 -17.11 5.14 13.04
C TYR A 464 -17.59 6.03 11.88
N PRO A 465 -18.27 7.15 12.13
CA PRO A 465 -18.79 8.01 11.07
C PRO A 465 -17.65 8.78 10.38
N LEU A 466 -17.64 8.76 9.05
CA LEU A 466 -16.75 9.58 8.23
C LEU A 466 -17.58 10.63 7.50
N ALA A 467 -17.09 11.87 7.42
CA ALA A 467 -17.77 12.92 6.65
C ALA A 467 -17.60 12.73 5.14
N SER A 468 -16.57 11.98 4.74
CA SER A 468 -16.36 11.50 3.38
C SER A 468 -15.65 10.14 3.44
N PRO A 469 -15.99 9.18 2.56
CA PRO A 469 -15.24 7.91 2.46
C PRO A 469 -13.73 8.11 2.31
N LEU A 470 -13.29 9.21 1.68
CA LEU A 470 -11.88 9.52 1.49
C LEU A 470 -11.13 9.79 2.80
N GLU A 471 -11.81 10.12 3.90
CA GLU A 471 -11.17 10.30 5.22
C GLU A 471 -10.50 9.00 5.71
N LEU A 472 -10.98 7.83 5.26
CA LEU A 472 -10.32 6.54 5.50
C LEU A 472 -8.87 6.53 4.99
N LEU A 473 -8.58 7.22 3.89
CA LEU A 473 -7.26 7.28 3.28
C LEU A 473 -6.36 8.37 3.88
N MET A 474 -6.96 9.32 4.62
CA MET A 474 -6.27 10.47 5.23
C MET A 474 -5.85 10.16 6.68
N GLU A 475 -6.71 9.45 7.41
CA GLU A 475 -6.49 9.09 8.81
C GLU A 475 -5.26 8.19 8.97
N GLY A 476 -4.52 8.39 10.06
CA GLY A 476 -3.32 7.61 10.37
C GLY A 476 -2.14 7.79 9.39
N ALA A 477 -2.14 8.81 8.52
CA ALA A 477 -1.11 8.95 7.50
C ALA A 477 0.28 9.31 8.05
N ASN A 478 1.29 8.51 7.67
CA ASN A 478 2.70 8.88 7.75
C ASN A 478 3.24 9.07 6.33
N HIS A 479 3.22 10.30 5.86
CA HIS A 479 3.67 10.66 4.52
C HIS A 479 5.13 11.11 4.47
N GLY A 480 5.88 11.01 5.58
CA GLY A 480 7.27 11.42 5.66
C GLY A 480 7.51 12.90 5.34
N GLY A 481 6.52 13.78 5.54
CA GLY A 481 6.59 15.20 5.15
C GLY A 481 6.13 15.54 3.73
N LEU A 482 5.87 14.54 2.86
CA LEU A 482 5.48 14.79 1.46
C LEU A 482 4.20 15.63 1.32
N TRP A 483 3.16 15.33 2.11
CA TRP A 483 1.86 16.00 1.98
C TRP A 483 1.89 17.46 2.42
N ARG A 484 2.66 17.75 3.48
CA ARG A 484 2.81 19.10 4.05
C ARG A 484 3.95 19.90 3.38
N SER A 485 4.68 19.33 2.42
CA SER A 485 5.71 20.06 1.66
C SER A 485 5.09 21.23 0.87
N GLY A 486 5.73 22.40 0.92
CA GLY A 486 5.32 23.56 0.11
C GLY A 486 5.55 23.36 -1.39
N PHE A 487 6.52 22.52 -1.77
CA PHE A 487 6.83 22.24 -3.17
C PHE A 487 6.23 20.92 -3.64
N LEU A 488 5.71 20.92 -4.86
CA LEU A 488 5.27 19.73 -5.56
C LEU A 488 6.44 18.74 -5.69
N PRO A 489 6.34 17.50 -5.15
CA PRO A 489 7.48 16.60 -5.01
C PRO A 489 8.27 16.35 -6.30
N ARG A 490 7.59 16.10 -7.43
CA ARG A 490 8.26 15.88 -8.73
C ARG A 490 9.03 17.10 -9.26
N SER A 491 8.66 18.31 -8.83
CA SER A 491 9.36 19.55 -9.23
C SER A 491 10.56 19.84 -8.34
N ALA A 492 10.59 19.28 -7.13
CA ALA A 492 11.69 19.38 -6.16
C ALA A 492 12.73 18.25 -6.33
N LEU A 493 12.29 17.08 -6.80
CA LEU A 493 13.09 15.86 -6.91
C LEU A 493 14.41 16.04 -7.70
N PRO A 494 14.48 16.76 -8.83
CA PRO A 494 15.74 16.95 -9.55
C PRO A 494 16.81 17.67 -8.71
N LEU A 495 16.40 18.66 -7.92
CA LEU A 495 17.30 19.41 -7.02
C LEU A 495 17.70 18.56 -5.81
N ALA A 496 16.76 17.77 -5.26
CA ALA A 496 17.06 16.79 -4.22
C ALA A 496 18.11 15.78 -4.72
N ALA A 497 17.91 15.23 -5.92
CA ALA A 497 18.83 14.27 -6.52
C ALA A 497 20.21 14.87 -6.78
N LEU A 498 20.30 16.11 -7.28
CA LEU A 498 21.58 16.81 -7.48
C LEU A 498 22.37 16.91 -6.16
N VAL A 499 21.71 17.33 -5.08
CA VAL A 499 22.33 17.40 -3.75
C VAL A 499 22.68 16.01 -3.22
N GLY A 500 21.81 15.02 -3.44
CA GLY A 500 22.05 13.63 -3.08
C GLY A 500 23.29 13.05 -3.76
N TYR A 501 23.52 13.33 -5.04
CA TYR A 501 24.73 12.91 -5.76
C TYR A 501 26.00 13.58 -5.23
N MET A 502 25.91 14.83 -4.75
CA MET A 502 27.05 15.55 -4.16
C MET A 502 27.38 15.07 -2.74
N ARG A 503 26.40 14.53 -2.01
CA ARG A 503 26.60 13.92 -0.70
C ARG A 503 27.28 12.56 -0.89
N LYS A 504 28.55 12.43 -0.47
CA LYS A 504 29.25 11.13 -0.45
C LYS A 504 28.37 10.08 0.27
N PRO A 505 28.38 8.81 -0.15
CA PRO A 505 27.60 7.77 0.49
C PRO A 505 27.93 7.73 1.98
N ARG A 506 26.90 7.86 2.83
CA ARG A 506 27.04 7.56 4.26
C ARG A 506 27.49 6.10 4.35
N GLY A 507 28.63 5.86 5.00
CA GLY A 507 29.14 4.52 5.27
C GLY A 507 28.05 3.68 5.91
N ARG A 508 27.91 2.45 5.41
CA ARG A 508 26.97 1.45 5.92
C ARG A 508 27.28 1.05 7.35
#